data_AF-A0A1V5AP75-F1
#
_entry.id   AF-A0A1V5AP75-F1
#
_cell.length_a   1.000
_cell.length_b   1.000
_cell.length_c   1.000
_cell.angle_alpha   90.00
_cell.angle_beta   90.00
_cell.angle_gamma   90.00
#
_symmetry.space_group_name_H-M   'P 1'
#
loop_
_entity.id
_entity.type
_entity.pdbx_description
1 polymer ?
#
loop_
_entity_poly.entity_id
_entity_poly.type
_entity_poly.pdbx_seq_one_letter_code
_entity_poly.pdbx_strand_id
1 'polypeptide(L)'
;MTEKISAAGQDIPPGLSAPQCTRDAAAAALSTASIERARLSMRSLAYALLRDLESLFEASIRMDGPEQGIRLAKAASLMICGQLPVRPETCPFCQEYADSRCQQCGYAQTHGGICNLDSSAFVAFLEAFGKMGLAIKSPHDILQPGGKGIPSKEESVDSLRSIIQDSLAQARYLTGIFASFLDIYPDESGGFDLMAAKQRYLLDMISALPLAATGSKNAQGERDQVLQRLLDYW
;
A
#
# COMPACT_ATOMS: atom_id res chain seq x y z
N MET A 1 42.84 54.40 2.56
CA MET A 1 43.19 53.19 1.79
C MET A 1 42.56 52.02 2.52
N THR A 2 41.47 51.51 1.97
CA THR A 2 40.55 50.58 2.63
C THR A 2 40.68 49.26 1.87
N GLU A 3 41.42 48.30 2.42
CA GLU A 3 41.54 46.96 1.82
C GLU A 3 40.34 46.10 2.24
N LYS A 4 39.57 45.70 1.22
CA LYS A 4 38.46 44.75 1.30
C LYS A 4 39.03 43.36 1.56
N ILE A 5 38.66 42.74 2.67
CA ILE A 5 38.85 41.30 2.88
C ILE A 5 37.69 40.61 2.16
N SER A 6 38.02 40.01 1.02
CA SER A 6 37.14 39.19 0.18
C SER A 6 36.73 37.94 0.93
N ALA A 7 35.41 37.69 0.96
CA ALA A 7 34.85 36.41 1.38
C ALA A 7 35.35 35.31 0.42
N ALA A 8 36.11 34.36 0.95
CA ALA A 8 36.45 33.13 0.24
C ALA A 8 35.19 32.26 0.21
N GLY A 9 34.49 32.29 -0.94
CA GLY A 9 33.59 31.21 -1.32
C GLY A 9 34.41 29.93 -1.42
N GLN A 10 34.10 28.95 -0.59
CA GLN A 10 34.57 27.58 -0.81
C GLN A 10 33.70 27.01 -1.94
N ASP A 11 34.25 27.09 -3.15
CA ASP A 11 33.78 26.35 -4.31
C ASP A 11 33.82 24.85 -3.98
N ILE A 12 32.64 24.26 -3.77
CA ILE A 12 32.49 22.81 -3.76
C ILE A 12 32.69 22.35 -5.20
N PRO A 13 33.66 21.47 -5.50
CA PRO A 13 33.89 21.00 -6.86
C PRO A 13 32.64 20.28 -7.39
N PRO A 14 32.17 20.58 -8.61
CA PRO A 14 31.07 19.84 -9.22
C PRO A 14 31.56 18.44 -9.57
N GLY A 15 31.07 17.42 -8.86
CA GLY A 15 31.39 16.02 -9.17
C GLY A 15 31.59 15.07 -7.99
N LEU A 16 31.44 15.53 -6.74
CA LEU A 16 31.33 14.63 -5.59
C LEU A 16 29.92 14.72 -5.03
N SER A 17 28.96 14.09 -5.72
CA SER A 17 27.71 13.68 -5.07
C SER A 17 28.10 12.85 -3.85
N ALA A 18 27.56 13.17 -2.67
CA ALA A 18 27.65 12.30 -1.50
C ALA A 18 27.41 10.85 -1.94
N PRO A 19 28.16 9.86 -1.41
CA PRO A 19 27.96 8.47 -1.81
C PRO A 19 26.48 8.13 -1.72
N GLN A 20 25.86 7.79 -2.85
CA GLN A 20 24.46 7.44 -2.90
C GLN A 20 24.29 6.20 -2.02
N CYS A 21 23.59 6.36 -0.89
CA CYS A 21 23.19 5.23 -0.06
C CYS A 21 22.37 4.29 -0.95
N THR A 22 22.76 3.02 -1.07
CA THR A 22 21.97 2.01 -1.79
C THR A 22 20.82 1.54 -0.90
N ARG A 23 19.77 0.95 -1.49
CA ARG A 23 18.67 0.32 -0.70
C ARG A 23 19.20 -0.71 0.30
N ASP A 24 20.17 -1.51 -0.13
CA ASP A 24 20.81 -2.53 0.71
C ASP A 24 21.56 -1.91 1.89
N ALA A 25 22.36 -0.86 1.63
CA ALA A 25 23.10 -0.17 2.67
C ALA A 25 22.16 0.57 3.65
N ALA A 26 21.09 1.19 3.14
CA ALA A 26 20.05 1.82 3.93
C ALA A 26 19.37 0.82 4.86
N ALA A 27 19.02 -0.36 4.34
CA ALA A 27 18.36 -1.41 5.08
C ALA A 27 19.26 -2.09 6.11
N ALA A 28 20.55 -2.28 5.80
CA ALA A 28 21.53 -2.85 6.72
C ALA A 28 21.84 -1.95 7.92
N ALA A 29 21.56 -0.65 7.82
CA ALA A 29 21.76 0.31 8.91
C ALA A 29 20.63 0.32 9.95
N LEU A 30 19.53 -0.39 9.70
CA LEU A 30 18.39 -0.45 10.63
C LEU A 30 18.71 -1.31 11.85
N SER A 31 18.18 -0.92 13.01
CA SER A 31 18.30 -1.75 14.21
C SER A 31 17.37 -2.96 14.14
N THR A 32 17.78 -4.07 14.76
CA THR A 32 16.91 -5.25 14.92
C THR A 32 15.58 -4.88 15.59
N ALA A 33 15.59 -3.95 16.54
CA ALA A 33 14.39 -3.51 17.23
C ALA A 33 13.39 -2.78 16.31
N SER A 34 13.86 -1.97 15.35
CA SER A 34 12.98 -1.28 14.40
C SER A 34 12.39 -2.25 13.36
N ILE A 35 13.21 -3.20 12.90
CA ILE A 35 12.78 -4.29 12.00
C ILE A 35 11.69 -5.12 12.70
N GLU A 36 11.93 -5.52 13.94
CA GLU A 36 11.00 -6.34 14.72
C GLU A 36 9.67 -5.62 14.97
N ARG A 37 9.69 -4.34 15.36
CA ARG A 37 8.46 -3.54 15.52
C ARG A 37 7.63 -3.47 14.24
N ALA A 38 8.27 -3.22 13.11
CA ALA A 38 7.58 -3.18 11.82
C ALA A 38 7.01 -4.55 11.45
N ARG A 39 7.79 -5.63 11.61
CA ARG A 39 7.36 -7.02 11.34
C ARG A 39 6.14 -7.40 12.18
N LEU A 40 6.17 -7.17 13.48
CA LEU A 40 5.04 -7.44 14.38
C LEU A 40 3.80 -6.61 14.02
N SER A 41 3.99 -5.36 13.58
CA SER A 41 2.88 -4.51 13.13
C SER A 41 2.24 -5.03 11.85
N MET A 42 3.05 -5.43 10.85
CA MET A 42 2.56 -6.09 9.63
C MET A 42 1.85 -7.40 9.96
N ARG A 43 2.41 -8.19 10.86
CA ARG A 43 1.86 -9.47 11.30
C ARG A 43 0.49 -9.29 11.93
N SER A 44 0.35 -8.33 12.83
CA SER A 44 -0.93 -8.01 13.48
C SER A 44 -2.02 -7.68 12.44
N LEU A 45 -1.70 -6.85 11.45
CA LEU A 45 -2.61 -6.50 10.35
C LEU A 45 -2.97 -7.71 9.48
N ALA A 46 -1.98 -8.55 9.12
CA ALA A 46 -2.21 -9.74 8.32
C ALA A 46 -3.17 -10.73 9.01
N TYR A 47 -2.95 -10.99 10.30
CA TYR A 47 -3.84 -11.86 11.10
C TYR A 47 -5.22 -11.23 11.34
N ALA A 48 -5.30 -9.90 11.45
CA ALA A 48 -6.60 -9.22 11.50
C ALA A 48 -7.36 -9.45 10.19
N LEU A 49 -6.72 -9.22 9.05
CA LEU A 49 -7.31 -9.44 7.74
C LEU A 49 -7.75 -10.90 7.52
N LEU A 50 -6.96 -11.89 7.95
CA LEU A 50 -7.34 -13.30 7.81
C LEU A 50 -8.66 -13.64 8.53
N ARG A 51 -8.87 -13.11 9.74
CA ARG A 51 -10.14 -13.28 10.48
C ARG A 51 -11.30 -12.62 9.76
N ASP A 52 -11.04 -11.42 9.27
CA ASP A 52 -11.97 -10.53 8.59
C ASP A 52 -12.44 -11.11 7.23
N LEU A 53 -11.56 -11.76 6.48
CA LEU A 53 -11.86 -12.39 5.18
C LEU A 53 -12.88 -13.53 5.28
N GLU A 54 -12.90 -14.27 6.39
CA GLU A 54 -13.90 -15.34 6.60
C GLU A 54 -15.32 -14.79 6.67
N SER A 55 -15.50 -13.67 7.37
CA SER A 55 -16.81 -13.00 7.47
C SER A 55 -17.29 -12.47 6.11
N LEU A 56 -16.37 -11.96 5.29
CA LEU A 56 -16.67 -11.51 3.93
C LEU A 56 -17.03 -12.67 3.00
N PHE A 57 -16.34 -13.80 3.13
CA PHE A 57 -16.62 -15.00 2.33
C PHE A 57 -18.01 -15.53 2.65
N GLU A 58 -18.35 -15.63 3.93
CA GLU A 58 -19.68 -15.99 4.40
C GLU A 58 -20.79 -15.05 3.90
N ALA A 59 -20.52 -13.74 3.90
CA ALA A 59 -21.44 -12.75 3.34
C ALA A 59 -21.65 -12.93 1.82
N SER A 60 -20.64 -13.40 1.08
CA SER A 60 -20.76 -13.66 -0.36
C SER A 60 -21.67 -14.84 -0.70
N ILE A 61 -21.69 -15.86 0.18
CA ILE A 61 -22.56 -17.04 0.03
C ILE A 61 -24.03 -16.64 0.18
N ARG A 62 -24.33 -15.78 1.16
CA ARG A 62 -25.70 -15.30 1.48
C ARG A 62 -26.16 -14.12 0.62
N MET A 63 -25.52 -13.90 -0.53
CA MET A 63 -25.90 -12.83 -1.42
C MET A 63 -27.17 -13.20 -2.23
N ASP A 64 -28.19 -12.36 -2.12
CA ASP A 64 -29.52 -12.55 -2.70
C ASP A 64 -29.77 -11.70 -3.95
N GLY A 65 -28.91 -10.73 -4.26
CA GLY A 65 -29.09 -9.83 -5.40
C GLY A 65 -27.86 -9.03 -5.82
N PRO A 66 -27.84 -8.48 -7.04
CA PRO A 66 -26.67 -7.79 -7.59
C PRO A 66 -26.27 -6.55 -6.79
N GLU A 67 -27.24 -5.80 -6.27
CA GLU A 67 -26.99 -4.61 -5.46
C GLU A 67 -26.25 -4.95 -4.15
N GLN A 68 -26.59 -6.08 -3.52
CA GLN A 68 -25.88 -6.58 -2.36
C GLN A 68 -24.46 -7.03 -2.74
N GLY A 69 -24.29 -7.63 -3.92
CA GLY A 69 -22.97 -7.99 -4.46
C GLY A 69 -22.07 -6.80 -4.67
N ILE A 70 -22.57 -5.74 -5.30
CA ILE A 70 -21.82 -4.50 -5.49
C ILE A 70 -21.42 -3.89 -4.15
N ARG A 71 -22.35 -3.82 -3.18
CA ARG A 71 -22.03 -3.35 -1.82
C ARG A 71 -20.97 -4.22 -1.14
N LEU A 72 -21.08 -5.54 -1.27
CA LEU A 72 -20.12 -6.46 -0.68
C LEU A 72 -18.74 -6.34 -1.34
N ALA A 73 -18.66 -6.22 -2.67
CA ALA A 73 -17.41 -5.98 -3.38
C ALA A 73 -16.73 -4.71 -2.90
N LYS A 74 -17.48 -3.59 -2.77
CA LYS A 74 -16.96 -2.34 -2.22
C LYS A 74 -16.47 -2.50 -0.78
N ALA A 75 -17.28 -3.14 0.07
CA ALA A 75 -16.92 -3.39 1.46
C ALA A 75 -15.66 -4.24 1.57
N ALA A 76 -15.58 -5.34 0.82
CA ALA A 76 -14.41 -6.21 0.76
C ALA A 76 -13.17 -5.46 0.30
N SER A 77 -13.25 -4.68 -0.79
CA SER A 77 -12.11 -3.90 -1.27
C SER A 77 -11.61 -2.90 -0.22
N LEU A 78 -12.52 -2.12 0.38
CA LEU A 78 -12.14 -1.11 1.38
C LEU A 78 -11.60 -1.74 2.67
N MET A 79 -12.15 -2.87 3.08
CA MET A 79 -11.71 -3.62 4.26
C MET A 79 -10.33 -4.23 4.06
N ILE A 80 -10.08 -4.84 2.90
CA ILE A 80 -8.75 -5.31 2.49
C ILE A 80 -7.78 -4.12 2.50
N CYS A 81 -8.09 -3.04 1.79
CA CYS A 81 -7.24 -1.84 1.73
C CYS A 81 -6.94 -1.26 3.11
N GLY A 82 -7.91 -1.25 4.02
CA GLY A 82 -7.76 -0.73 5.38
C GLY A 82 -6.80 -1.52 6.26
N GLN A 83 -6.61 -2.82 5.96
CA GLN A 83 -5.69 -3.70 6.68
C GLN A 83 -4.32 -3.84 5.98
N LEU A 84 -4.14 -3.30 4.76
CA LEU A 84 -2.85 -3.36 4.09
C LEU A 84 -1.80 -2.55 4.87
N PRO A 85 -0.54 -3.03 4.95
CA PRO A 85 0.52 -2.39 5.73
C PRO A 85 1.07 -1.13 5.03
N VAL A 86 0.24 -0.16 4.66
CA VAL A 86 0.68 1.04 3.92
C VAL A 86 1.17 2.18 4.82
N ARG A 87 0.91 2.11 6.12
CA ARG A 87 1.16 3.21 7.06
C ARG A 87 2.61 3.23 7.60
N PRO A 88 3.09 4.37 8.12
CA PRO A 88 4.44 4.49 8.68
C PRO A 88 4.77 3.47 9.79
N GLU A 89 3.79 3.03 10.57
CA GLU A 89 4.01 2.08 11.67
C GLU A 89 4.50 0.71 11.17
N THR A 90 4.23 0.37 9.90
CA THR A 90 4.71 -0.87 9.27
C THR A 90 5.98 -0.63 8.46
N CYS A 91 6.66 0.50 8.61
CA CYS A 91 7.91 0.78 7.92
C CYS A 91 9.07 0.74 8.92
N PRO A 92 10.03 -0.19 8.79
CA PRO A 92 11.13 -0.32 9.76
C PRO A 92 12.00 0.94 9.79
N PHE A 93 12.09 1.66 8.68
CA PHE A 93 12.70 2.96 8.57
C PHE A 93 12.00 4.05 9.40
N CYS A 94 10.67 4.12 9.36
CA CYS A 94 9.90 5.06 10.19
C CYS A 94 9.96 4.66 11.67
N GLN A 95 10.03 3.37 11.97
CA GLN A 95 10.24 2.85 13.34
C GLN A 95 11.60 3.23 13.94
N GLU A 96 12.61 3.47 13.11
CA GLU A 96 13.95 3.89 13.52
C GLU A 96 14.09 5.42 13.55
N TYR A 97 13.65 6.11 12.50
CA TYR A 97 13.98 7.51 12.20
C TYR A 97 12.76 8.46 12.23
N ALA A 98 11.76 8.18 13.07
CA ALA A 98 10.51 8.96 13.15
C ALA A 98 10.70 10.50 13.15
N ASP A 99 9.70 11.21 12.62
CA ASP A 99 9.56 12.66 12.60
C ASP A 99 10.77 13.42 12.00
N SER A 100 11.40 14.27 12.80
CA SER A 100 12.51 15.15 12.41
C SER A 100 13.79 14.41 12.01
N ARG A 101 13.85 13.10 12.26
CA ARG A 101 14.98 12.24 11.85
C ARG A 101 14.76 11.58 10.48
N CYS A 102 13.61 11.78 9.84
CA CYS A 102 13.33 11.14 8.55
C CYS A 102 14.34 11.54 7.44
N GLN A 103 14.89 12.75 7.50
CA GLN A 103 16.00 13.17 6.61
C GLN A 103 17.29 12.33 6.76
N GLN A 104 17.46 11.66 7.89
CA GLN A 104 18.58 10.76 8.20
C GLN A 104 18.28 9.31 7.81
N CYS A 105 17.05 9.04 7.36
CA CYS A 105 16.62 7.72 6.98
C CYS A 105 17.19 7.32 5.61
N GLY A 106 17.75 6.13 5.50
CA GLY A 106 18.23 5.59 4.22
C GLY A 106 17.12 5.43 3.16
N TYR A 107 15.86 5.22 3.57
CA TYR A 107 14.71 5.23 2.65
C TYR A 107 14.53 6.61 2.00
N ALA A 108 14.56 7.68 2.80
CA ALA A 108 14.43 9.04 2.28
C ALA A 108 15.57 9.40 1.31
N GLN A 109 16.79 8.93 1.60
CA GLN A 109 17.96 9.12 0.72
C GLN A 109 17.84 8.37 -0.61
N THR A 110 17.16 7.22 -0.62
CA THR A 110 17.02 6.36 -1.81
C THR A 110 15.76 6.66 -2.64
N HIS A 111 14.74 7.30 -2.06
CA HIS A 111 13.41 7.46 -2.66
C HIS A 111 12.95 8.93 -2.79
N GLY A 112 13.90 9.84 -3.00
CA GLY A 112 13.58 11.22 -3.41
C GLY A 112 13.23 12.19 -2.27
N GLY A 113 13.69 11.93 -1.05
CA GLY A 113 13.61 12.86 0.07
C GLY A 113 12.72 12.39 1.22
N ILE A 114 12.46 13.29 2.15
CA ILE A 114 11.74 13.03 3.40
C ILE A 114 10.33 12.49 3.07
N CYS A 115 9.92 11.39 3.71
CA CYS A 115 8.67 10.69 3.40
C CYS A 115 7.39 11.49 3.66
N ASN A 116 7.46 12.69 4.25
CA ASN A 116 6.31 13.58 4.46
C ASN A 116 6.28 14.76 3.48
N LEU A 117 7.22 14.82 2.52
CA LEU A 117 7.19 15.79 1.44
C LEU A 117 6.32 15.27 0.30
N ASP A 118 5.52 16.16 -0.29
CA ASP A 118 4.60 15.87 -1.41
C ASP A 118 5.31 15.25 -2.62
N SER A 119 6.61 15.51 -2.77
CA SER A 119 7.43 14.96 -3.86
C SER A 119 7.95 13.54 -3.60
N SER A 120 7.76 12.98 -2.40
CA SER A 120 8.31 11.67 -2.06
C SER A 120 7.50 10.53 -2.70
N ALA A 121 8.18 9.44 -3.06
CA ALA A 121 7.52 8.25 -3.60
C ALA A 121 6.47 7.67 -2.62
N PHE A 122 6.71 7.81 -1.32
CA PHE A 122 5.79 7.40 -0.27
C PHE A 122 4.47 8.19 -0.31
N VAL A 123 4.52 9.53 -0.35
CA VAL A 123 3.31 10.36 -0.43
C VAL A 123 2.58 10.12 -1.75
N ALA A 124 3.30 10.07 -2.88
CA ALA A 124 2.69 9.79 -4.18
C ALA A 124 1.94 8.44 -4.20
N PHE A 125 2.50 7.41 -3.56
CA PHE A 125 1.83 6.13 -3.37
C PHE A 125 0.57 6.26 -2.50
N LEU A 126 0.68 6.90 -1.32
CA LEU A 126 -0.46 7.05 -0.40
C LEU A 126 -1.60 7.88 -1.00
N GLU A 127 -1.28 8.93 -1.76
CA GLU A 127 -2.28 9.72 -2.47
C GLU A 127 -3.02 8.90 -3.52
N ALA A 128 -2.30 8.12 -4.34
CA ALA A 128 -2.92 7.21 -5.29
C ALA A 128 -3.80 6.17 -4.58
N PHE A 129 -3.30 5.61 -3.47
CA PHE A 129 -4.03 4.64 -2.66
C PHE A 129 -5.33 5.22 -2.09
N GLY A 130 -5.28 6.47 -1.62
CA GLY A 130 -6.45 7.23 -1.16
C GLY A 130 -7.46 7.51 -2.28
N LYS A 131 -6.99 7.91 -3.47
CA LYS A 131 -7.85 8.13 -4.65
C LYS A 131 -8.57 6.85 -5.09
N MET A 132 -7.86 5.71 -5.09
CA MET A 132 -8.47 4.40 -5.34
C MET A 132 -9.57 4.08 -4.31
N GLY A 133 -9.30 4.31 -3.02
CA GLY A 133 -10.31 4.15 -1.96
C GLY A 133 -11.56 5.01 -2.16
N LEU A 134 -11.39 6.28 -2.57
CA LEU A 134 -12.49 7.18 -2.91
C LEU A 134 -13.27 6.70 -4.13
N ALA A 135 -12.58 6.22 -5.17
CA ALA A 135 -13.21 5.68 -6.37
C ALA A 135 -14.04 4.42 -6.08
N ILE A 136 -13.59 3.56 -5.17
CA ILE A 136 -14.37 2.39 -4.69
C ILE A 136 -15.61 2.86 -3.91
N LYS A 137 -15.44 3.84 -3.01
CA LYS A 137 -16.52 4.33 -2.12
C LYS A 137 -17.61 5.10 -2.87
N SER A 138 -17.30 5.71 -4.02
CA SER A 138 -18.19 6.63 -4.74
C SER A 138 -19.64 6.11 -4.84
N PRO A 139 -20.64 6.88 -4.36
CA PRO A 139 -22.05 6.49 -4.37
C PRO A 139 -22.71 6.65 -5.73
N HIS A 140 -22.10 7.40 -6.67
CA HIS A 140 -22.68 7.73 -7.97
C HIS A 140 -22.95 6.52 -8.88
N ASP A 141 -22.48 5.34 -8.50
CA ASP A 141 -22.62 4.11 -9.28
C ASP A 141 -23.76 3.19 -8.80
N ILE A 142 -24.42 3.48 -7.67
CA ILE A 142 -25.44 2.57 -7.10
C ILE A 142 -26.86 3.15 -7.15
N LEU A 143 -27.06 4.47 -7.05
CA LEU A 143 -28.41 5.02 -6.86
C LEU A 143 -28.59 6.39 -7.52
N GLN A 144 -29.21 6.43 -8.70
CA GLN A 144 -30.09 7.55 -9.06
C GLN A 144 -31.55 7.06 -9.02
N PRO A 145 -32.40 7.56 -8.10
CA PRO A 145 -33.83 7.36 -8.18
C PRO A 145 -34.33 8.09 -9.44
N GLY A 146 -34.74 7.33 -10.47
CA GLY A 146 -35.24 7.89 -11.73
C GLY A 146 -34.18 8.23 -12.79
N GLY A 147 -32.89 8.02 -12.50
CA GLY A 147 -31.83 8.09 -13.51
C GLY A 147 -31.78 6.80 -14.30
N LYS A 148 -31.74 6.89 -15.64
CA LYS A 148 -31.49 5.75 -16.54
C LYS A 148 -30.04 5.26 -16.42
N GLY A 149 -29.64 4.86 -15.21
CA GLY A 149 -28.45 4.09 -14.91
C GLY A 149 -28.88 2.70 -14.46
N ILE A 150 -29.70 2.05 -15.28
CA ILE A 150 -29.91 0.60 -15.18
C ILE A 150 -28.49 -0.01 -15.32
N PRO A 151 -28.05 -0.93 -14.43
CA PRO A 151 -26.83 -1.67 -14.67
C PRO A 151 -26.95 -2.23 -16.09
N SER A 152 -26.07 -1.80 -16.99
CA SER A 152 -26.16 -2.15 -18.39
C SER A 152 -26.04 -3.67 -18.50
N LYS A 153 -27.17 -4.37 -18.64
CA LYS A 153 -27.28 -5.81 -18.88
C LYS A 153 -26.43 -6.73 -17.97
N GLU A 154 -27.12 -7.49 -17.12
CA GLU A 154 -26.81 -8.91 -16.90
C GLU A 154 -25.50 -9.29 -16.18
N GLU A 155 -25.01 -8.53 -15.19
CA GLU A 155 -24.16 -9.17 -14.19
C GLU A 155 -25.03 -10.03 -13.28
N SER A 156 -25.06 -11.34 -13.58
CA SER A 156 -25.77 -12.30 -12.75
C SER A 156 -25.20 -12.28 -11.33
N VAL A 157 -26.06 -12.51 -10.34
CA VAL A 157 -25.65 -12.65 -8.93
C VAL A 157 -24.52 -13.68 -8.82
N ASP A 158 -24.57 -14.75 -9.60
CA ASP A 158 -23.55 -15.80 -9.62
C ASP A 158 -22.20 -15.29 -10.15
N SER A 159 -22.20 -14.45 -11.19
CA SER A 159 -20.98 -13.82 -11.72
C SER A 159 -20.31 -12.92 -10.70
N LEU A 160 -21.09 -12.04 -10.04
CA LEU A 160 -20.60 -11.19 -8.96
C LEU A 160 -20.07 -12.02 -7.79
N ARG A 161 -20.78 -13.11 -7.45
CA ARG A 161 -20.39 -14.03 -6.38
C ARG A 161 -19.03 -14.64 -6.69
N SER A 162 -18.83 -15.15 -7.90
CA SER A 162 -17.56 -15.74 -8.33
C SER A 162 -16.42 -14.74 -8.22
N ILE A 163 -16.56 -13.54 -8.79
CA ILE A 163 -15.51 -12.51 -8.75
C ILE A 163 -15.12 -12.17 -7.31
N ILE A 164 -16.11 -12.01 -6.42
CA ILE A 164 -15.86 -11.70 -5.01
C ILE A 164 -15.18 -12.89 -4.32
N GLN A 165 -15.68 -14.12 -4.50
CA GLN A 165 -15.14 -15.31 -3.86
C GLN A 165 -13.72 -15.62 -4.32
N ASP A 166 -13.44 -15.51 -5.61
CA ASP A 166 -12.11 -15.69 -6.20
C ASP A 166 -11.13 -14.67 -5.62
N SER A 167 -11.55 -13.40 -5.54
CA SER A 167 -10.77 -12.33 -4.92
C SER A 167 -10.49 -12.59 -3.44
N LEU A 168 -11.51 -13.00 -2.66
CA LEU A 168 -11.36 -13.29 -1.23
C LEU A 168 -10.48 -14.53 -0.99
N ALA A 169 -10.60 -15.57 -1.81
CA ALA A 169 -9.74 -16.75 -1.75
C ALA A 169 -8.29 -16.39 -2.07
N GLN A 170 -8.06 -15.57 -3.10
CA GLN A 170 -6.74 -15.06 -3.44
C GLN A 170 -6.16 -14.19 -2.32
N ALA A 171 -6.94 -13.27 -1.77
CA ALA A 171 -6.54 -12.42 -0.65
C ALA A 171 -6.16 -13.26 0.59
N ARG A 172 -6.92 -14.33 0.88
CA ARG A 172 -6.62 -15.26 1.97
C ARG A 172 -5.30 -15.99 1.73
N TYR A 173 -5.09 -16.51 0.52
CA TYR A 173 -3.86 -17.20 0.15
C TYR A 173 -2.63 -16.28 0.26
N LEU A 174 -2.69 -15.10 -0.35
CA LEU A 174 -1.61 -14.11 -0.31
C LEU A 174 -1.29 -13.65 1.12
N THR A 175 -2.32 -13.38 1.91
CA THR A 175 -2.15 -12.97 3.32
C THR A 175 -1.60 -14.12 4.17
N GLY A 176 -1.98 -15.37 3.89
CA GLY A 176 -1.42 -16.54 4.54
C GLY A 176 0.07 -16.73 4.25
N ILE A 177 0.50 -16.53 3.00
CA ILE A 177 1.93 -16.55 2.62
C ILE A 177 2.69 -15.46 3.37
N PHE A 178 2.17 -14.23 3.33
CA PHE A 178 2.82 -13.10 3.97
C PHE A 178 2.92 -13.27 5.49
N ALA A 179 1.84 -13.72 6.15
CA ALA A 179 1.86 -14.03 7.58
C ALA A 179 2.88 -15.12 7.93
N SER A 180 2.93 -16.20 7.13
CA SER A 180 3.90 -17.28 7.32
C SER A 180 5.34 -16.80 7.15
N PHE A 181 5.60 -15.96 6.15
CA PHE A 181 6.89 -15.30 5.96
C PHE A 181 7.28 -14.49 7.20
N LEU A 182 6.36 -13.67 7.72
CA LEU A 182 6.61 -12.86 8.91
C LEU A 182 6.86 -13.72 10.15
N ASP A 183 6.20 -14.86 10.31
CA ASP A 183 6.37 -15.76 11.47
C ASP A 183 7.75 -16.42 11.50
N ILE A 184 8.31 -16.75 10.33
CA ILE A 184 9.63 -17.41 10.21
C ILE A 184 10.77 -16.44 9.87
N TYR A 185 10.46 -15.14 9.73
CA TYR A 185 11.44 -14.12 9.38
C TYR A 185 12.50 -14.02 10.49
N PRO A 186 13.79 -14.26 10.19
CA PRO A 186 14.85 -14.22 11.18
C PRO A 186 15.05 -12.81 11.77
N ASP A 187 15.27 -12.72 13.08
CA ASP A 187 15.52 -11.44 13.78
C ASP A 187 16.79 -10.72 13.26
N GLU A 188 17.74 -11.49 12.72
CA GLU A 188 19.00 -11.02 12.15
C GLU A 188 18.91 -10.67 10.66
N SER A 189 17.78 -10.93 9.99
CA SER A 189 17.57 -10.53 8.61
C SER A 189 17.43 -9.01 8.51
N GLY A 190 18.24 -8.40 7.64
CA GLY A 190 18.22 -6.95 7.41
C GLY A 190 16.90 -6.48 6.79
N GLY A 191 16.55 -5.21 6.98
CA GLY A 191 15.24 -4.67 6.59
C GLY A 191 14.91 -4.71 5.08
N PHE A 192 15.85 -5.12 4.23
CA PHE A 192 15.70 -5.19 2.78
C PHE A 192 14.65 -6.23 2.40
N ASP A 193 14.80 -7.46 2.89
CA ASP A 193 13.89 -8.56 2.58
C ASP A 193 12.48 -8.29 3.13
N LEU A 194 12.40 -7.68 4.31
CA LEU A 194 11.11 -7.29 4.90
C LEU A 194 10.37 -6.27 4.03
N MET A 195 11.08 -5.26 3.52
CA MET A 195 10.50 -4.25 2.64
C MET A 195 10.16 -4.80 1.25
N ALA A 196 10.99 -5.68 0.70
CA ALA A 196 10.71 -6.37 -0.56
C ALA A 196 9.46 -7.25 -0.44
N ALA A 197 9.34 -8.03 0.64
CA ALA A 197 8.17 -8.85 0.92
C ALA A 197 6.91 -7.98 1.11
N LYS A 198 7.03 -6.85 1.82
CA LYS A 198 5.94 -5.88 2.00
C LYS A 198 5.47 -5.32 0.66
N GLN A 199 6.38 -4.83 -0.19
CA GLN A 199 6.03 -4.29 -1.51
C GLN A 199 5.35 -5.36 -2.37
N ARG A 200 5.88 -6.58 -2.40
CA ARG A 200 5.29 -7.70 -3.13
C ARG A 200 3.87 -8.01 -2.65
N TYR A 201 3.68 -8.10 -1.34
CA TYR A 201 2.38 -8.34 -0.75
C TYR A 201 1.37 -7.25 -1.11
N LEU A 202 1.77 -5.97 -1.05
CA LEU A 202 0.93 -4.86 -1.47
C LEU A 202 0.54 -4.95 -2.96
N LEU A 203 1.50 -5.24 -3.85
CA LEU A 203 1.25 -5.40 -5.30
C LEU A 203 0.23 -6.49 -5.57
N ASP A 204 0.44 -7.67 -4.98
CA ASP A 204 -0.43 -8.82 -5.19
C ASP A 204 -1.84 -8.58 -4.61
N MET A 205 -1.94 -7.99 -3.42
CA MET A 205 -3.24 -7.72 -2.77
C MET A 205 -4.05 -6.64 -3.49
N ILE A 206 -3.41 -5.55 -3.93
CA ILE A 206 -4.08 -4.48 -4.70
C ILE A 206 -4.56 -5.03 -6.05
N SER A 207 -3.78 -5.92 -6.67
CA SER A 207 -4.17 -6.58 -7.92
C SER A 207 -5.35 -7.54 -7.73
N ALA A 208 -5.45 -8.19 -6.56
CA ALA A 208 -6.48 -9.17 -6.25
C ALA A 208 -7.84 -8.57 -5.87
N LEU A 209 -7.98 -7.24 -5.72
CA LEU A 209 -9.23 -6.59 -5.32
C LEU A 209 -10.38 -6.88 -6.32
N PRO A 210 -11.63 -7.09 -5.86
CA PRO A 210 -12.77 -7.42 -6.73
C PRO A 210 -13.34 -6.17 -7.44
N LEU A 211 -12.49 -5.32 -8.02
CA LEU A 211 -12.87 -3.99 -8.51
C LEU A 211 -13.90 -4.04 -9.63
N ALA A 212 -13.86 -5.08 -10.48
CA ALA A 212 -14.86 -5.27 -11.52
C ALA A 212 -16.29 -5.40 -10.94
N ALA A 213 -16.44 -6.04 -9.77
CA ALA A 213 -17.72 -6.20 -9.09
C ALA A 213 -18.16 -4.97 -8.28
N THR A 214 -17.34 -3.92 -8.20
CA THR A 214 -17.69 -2.71 -7.41
C THR A 214 -18.64 -1.76 -8.15
N GLY A 215 -18.89 -1.97 -9.44
CA GLY A 215 -19.65 -1.04 -10.29
C GLY A 215 -18.97 0.32 -10.51
N SER A 216 -17.77 0.54 -9.97
CA SER A 216 -17.02 1.78 -10.15
C SER A 216 -16.32 1.82 -11.50
N LYS A 217 -16.60 2.85 -12.30
CA LYS A 217 -15.96 3.04 -13.61
C LYS A 217 -14.48 3.42 -13.53
N ASN A 218 -14.07 4.01 -12.41
CA ASN A 218 -12.73 4.58 -12.27
C ASN A 218 -11.81 3.73 -11.37
N ALA A 219 -12.35 2.81 -10.56
CA ALA A 219 -11.56 2.06 -9.60
C ALA A 219 -10.41 1.27 -10.24
N GLN A 220 -10.60 0.69 -11.43
CA GLN A 220 -9.52 -0.02 -12.15
C GLN A 220 -8.41 0.92 -12.61
N GLY A 221 -8.76 2.10 -13.15
CA GLY A 221 -7.78 3.10 -13.55
C GLY A 221 -6.98 3.63 -12.36
N GLU A 222 -7.63 3.89 -11.23
CA GLU A 222 -6.95 4.30 -10.00
C GLU A 222 -6.06 3.18 -9.43
N ARG A 223 -6.49 1.91 -9.51
CA ARG A 223 -5.65 0.76 -9.14
C ARG A 223 -4.36 0.73 -9.97
N ASP A 224 -4.45 0.95 -11.27
CA ASP A 224 -3.27 0.91 -12.14
C ASP A 224 -2.29 2.05 -11.78
N GLN A 225 -2.81 3.22 -11.37
CA GLN A 225 -1.98 4.29 -10.81
C GLN A 225 -1.30 3.85 -9.50
N VAL A 226 -2.03 3.21 -8.59
CA VAL A 226 -1.45 2.68 -7.33
C VAL A 226 -0.33 1.70 -7.62
N LEU A 227 -0.55 0.73 -8.52
CA LEU A 227 0.43 -0.30 -8.87
C LEU A 227 1.70 0.32 -9.48
N GLN A 228 1.55 1.32 -10.35
CA GLN A 228 2.70 2.06 -10.89
C GLN A 228 3.52 2.75 -9.80
N ARG A 229 2.86 3.48 -8.89
CA ARG A 229 3.56 4.17 -7.78
C ARG A 229 4.20 3.21 -6.79
N LEU A 230 3.64 2.01 -6.64
CA LEU A 230 4.17 0.99 -5.76
C LEU A 230 5.47 0.37 -6.31
N LEU A 231 5.75 0.47 -7.61
CA LEU A 231 7.05 0.08 -8.17
C LEU A 231 8.18 1.02 -7.73
N ASP A 232 7.86 2.31 -7.54
CA ASP A 232 8.79 3.32 -7.04
C ASP A 232 8.84 3.38 -5.50
N TYR A 233 7.99 2.60 -4.81
CA TYR A 233 7.88 2.61 -3.35
C TYR A 233 9.04 1.89 -2.66
N TRP A 234 9.58 0.82 -3.26
CA TRP A 234 10.71 0.09 -2.70
C TRP A 234 11.59 -0.48 -3.80
#